data_AF-A0A7S2UC57-F1
#
_entry.id   AF-A0A7S2UC57-F1
#
_cell.length_a   1.000
_cell.length_b   1.000
_cell.length_c   1.000
_cell.angle_alpha   90.00
_cell.angle_beta   90.00
_cell.angle_gamma   90.00
#
_symmetry.space_group_name_H-M   'P 1'
#
loop_
_entity.id
_entity.type
_entity.pdbx_description
1 polymer ?
#
loop_
_entity_poly.entity_id
_entity_poly.type
_entity_poly.pdbx_seq_one_letter_code
_entity_poly.pdbx_strand_id
1 'polypeptide(L)'
;MASSQKSGDGPAAAGAPATPPNMSLREEAVQEKFQAYAQSYPMNVPFPATVVSSDDKKSLRTESDFVQHKLLESGILFDGAQTLGELSEGVANFVAEMDQTSSYKSVQVVISDPVPTADGSTKETPLQVVLEEKNWYKLYMGGGIKHEGGINNGGSGLGVGQAKLQFETSASLINLTGHCDQTALSYTVDQASTTSLSVTHDRPFYTVLPPYGYLYNTLMSRTSPIDDDSKPSQMNLQTRMLLDTLDYEFTRSYKEWQRVFGLTLGTTSSGRKTGPMADRVYRGLDWTATFRDVVPRRHATLPYELDCSPEIAKQVGPNWKHSIVYEENGNQ
;
A
#
# COMPACT_ATOMS: atom_id res chain seq x y z
N MET A 1 -74.41 48.47 -10.83
CA MET A 1 -75.21 49.26 -9.86
C MET A 1 -75.58 48.36 -8.69
N ALA A 2 -75.36 48.86 -7.48
CA ALA A 2 -76.02 48.49 -6.22
C ALA A 2 -75.87 47.05 -5.66
N SER A 3 -75.03 46.95 -4.64
CA SER A 3 -75.20 46.28 -3.33
C SER A 3 -76.42 45.37 -3.09
N SER A 4 -76.17 44.20 -2.47
CA SER A 4 -76.91 43.77 -1.27
C SER A 4 -76.19 42.62 -0.54
N GLN A 5 -76.18 42.69 0.80
CA GLN A 5 -75.59 41.74 1.76
C GLN A 5 -76.44 40.48 1.96
N LYS A 6 -75.81 39.36 2.37
CA LYS A 6 -76.21 38.43 3.47
C LYS A 6 -75.23 37.24 3.53
N SER A 7 -74.38 37.17 4.55
CA SER A 7 -74.53 36.41 5.83
C SER A 7 -74.40 34.89 5.69
N GLY A 8 -73.39 34.31 6.33
CA GLY A 8 -73.26 32.85 6.51
C GLY A 8 -71.94 32.46 7.18
N ASP A 9 -71.98 32.42 8.52
CA ASP A 9 -71.31 31.51 9.47
C ASP A 9 -69.97 30.84 9.14
N GLY A 10 -69.00 31.01 10.06
CA GLY A 10 -67.74 30.23 10.12
C GLY A 10 -67.94 28.79 10.59
N PRO A 11 -66.88 27.95 10.61
CA PRO A 11 -66.03 27.96 11.80
C PRO A 11 -64.53 27.63 11.61
N ALA A 12 -63.77 28.01 12.64
CA ALA A 12 -62.57 27.36 13.20
C ALA A 12 -61.34 27.14 12.32
N ALA A 13 -60.43 28.13 12.33
CA ALA A 13 -59.03 27.94 11.98
C ALA A 13 -58.34 27.05 13.03
N ALA A 14 -57.93 25.85 12.59
CA ALA A 14 -57.07 24.97 13.35
C ALA A 14 -55.69 25.65 13.59
N GLY A 15 -55.27 25.67 14.85
CA GLY A 15 -53.94 26.13 15.24
C GLY A 15 -52.86 25.27 14.57
N ALA A 16 -51.98 25.92 13.80
CA ALA A 16 -50.78 25.30 13.30
C ALA A 16 -49.85 24.95 14.48
N PRO A 17 -49.27 23.73 14.52
CA PRO A 17 -48.32 23.37 15.55
C PRO A 17 -47.05 24.22 15.40
N ALA A 18 -46.60 24.80 16.52
CA ALA A 18 -45.36 25.55 16.59
C ALA A 18 -44.18 24.69 16.12
N THR A 19 -43.54 25.11 15.04
CA THR A 19 -42.27 24.56 14.57
C THR A 19 -41.23 24.74 15.68
N PRO A 20 -40.52 23.68 16.12
CA PRO A 20 -39.46 23.83 17.11
C PRO A 20 -38.31 24.68 16.54
N PRO A 21 -37.64 25.51 17.36
CA PRO A 21 -36.57 26.38 16.90
C PRO A 21 -35.34 25.57 16.45
N ASN A 22 -34.73 26.02 15.35
CA ASN A 22 -33.49 25.53 14.73
C ASN A 22 -32.48 24.93 15.73
N MET A 23 -32.38 23.60 15.79
CA MET A 23 -31.28 22.92 16.49
C MET A 23 -29.92 23.08 15.77
N SER A 24 -29.91 23.38 14.47
CA SER A 24 -28.68 23.49 13.67
C SER A 24 -27.74 24.61 14.10
N LEU A 25 -28.25 25.80 14.42
CA LEU A 25 -27.41 26.97 14.77
C LEU A 25 -26.69 26.81 16.11
N ARG A 26 -27.27 26.04 17.04
CA ARG A 26 -26.65 25.79 18.35
C ARG A 26 -25.60 24.70 18.26
N GLU A 27 -25.80 23.71 17.40
CA GLU A 27 -24.81 22.67 17.10
C GLU A 27 -23.58 23.25 16.39
N GLU A 28 -23.80 24.12 15.40
CA GLU A 28 -22.71 24.84 14.69
C GLU A 28 -21.86 25.68 15.65
N ALA A 29 -22.49 26.47 16.54
CA ALA A 29 -21.77 27.30 17.50
C ALA A 29 -21.01 26.49 18.57
N VAL A 30 -21.48 25.29 18.92
CA VAL A 30 -20.77 24.38 19.84
C VAL A 30 -19.59 23.72 19.14
N GLN A 31 -19.75 23.35 17.86
CA GLN A 31 -18.68 22.77 17.05
C GLN A 31 -17.55 23.77 16.81
N GLU A 32 -17.87 25.04 16.53
CA GLU A 32 -16.88 26.10 16.35
C GLU A 32 -16.07 26.37 17.64
N LYS A 33 -16.75 26.39 18.79
CA LYS A 33 -16.08 26.52 20.10
C LYS A 33 -15.18 25.33 20.43
N PHE A 34 -15.60 24.12 20.06
CA PHE A 34 -14.79 22.92 20.26
C PHE A 34 -13.54 22.93 19.36
N GLN A 35 -13.69 23.33 18.09
CA GLN A 35 -12.56 23.47 17.17
C GLN A 35 -11.56 24.52 17.65
N ALA A 36 -12.03 25.68 18.10
CA ALA A 36 -11.17 26.72 18.66
C ALA A 36 -10.42 26.22 19.92
N TYR A 37 -11.09 25.45 20.78
CA TYR A 37 -10.45 24.84 21.95
C TYR A 37 -9.38 23.82 21.55
N ALA A 38 -9.68 22.92 20.61
CA ALA A 38 -8.74 21.90 20.13
C ALA A 38 -7.48 22.50 19.47
N GLN A 39 -7.62 23.64 18.78
CA GLN A 39 -6.48 24.35 18.19
C GLN A 39 -5.61 25.06 19.25
N SER A 40 -6.15 25.35 20.43
CA SER A 40 -5.45 26.12 21.47
C SER A 40 -4.90 25.27 22.61
N TYR A 41 -5.33 24.02 22.74
CA TYR A 41 -4.95 23.15 23.86
C TYR A 41 -3.60 22.48 23.59
N PRO A 42 -2.52 22.83 24.33
CA PRO A 42 -1.23 22.20 24.17
C PRO A 42 -1.23 20.82 24.83
N MET A 43 -0.78 19.81 24.09
CA MET A 43 -0.53 18.46 24.58
C MET A 43 0.96 18.17 24.48
N ASN A 44 1.52 17.63 25.57
CA ASN A 44 2.86 17.07 25.55
C ASN A 44 2.73 15.54 25.62
N VAL A 45 3.35 14.86 24.67
CA VAL A 45 3.27 13.41 24.54
C VAL A 45 4.67 12.83 24.73
N PRO A 46 4.88 11.93 25.72
CA PRO A 46 6.19 11.37 25.99
C PRO A 46 6.64 10.40 24.89
N PHE A 47 7.93 10.43 24.56
CA PHE A 47 8.62 9.42 23.73
C PHE A 47 9.46 8.49 24.59
N PRO A 48 9.56 7.19 24.24
CA PRO A 48 8.87 6.48 23.16
C PRO A 48 7.42 6.13 23.50
N ALA A 49 6.56 6.02 22.48
CA ALA A 49 5.20 5.51 22.67
C ALA A 49 5.21 4.05 23.14
N THR A 50 4.25 3.66 23.98
CA THR A 50 4.13 2.26 24.43
C THR A 50 3.39 1.45 23.38
N VAL A 51 4.04 0.44 22.80
CA VAL A 51 3.43 -0.45 21.79
C VAL A 51 2.95 -1.73 22.46
N VAL A 52 1.67 -2.05 22.32
CA VAL A 52 1.06 -3.25 22.91
C VAL A 52 0.24 -4.02 21.89
N SER A 53 0.14 -5.34 22.09
CA SER A 53 -0.81 -6.16 21.32
C SER A 53 -2.23 -5.88 21.81
N SER A 54 -3.21 -5.94 20.90
CA SER A 54 -4.62 -5.97 21.28
C SER A 54 -5.00 -7.24 22.06
N ASP A 55 -4.20 -8.30 21.96
CA ASP A 55 -4.40 -9.58 22.63
C ASP A 55 -3.21 -9.83 23.55
N ASP A 56 -3.39 -9.66 24.87
CA ASP A 56 -2.33 -9.81 25.88
C ASP A 56 -1.58 -11.16 25.82
N LYS A 57 -2.16 -12.16 25.15
CA LYS A 57 -1.58 -13.50 24.99
C LYS A 57 -0.65 -13.62 23.77
N LYS A 58 -0.65 -12.64 22.86
CA LYS A 58 0.14 -12.69 21.62
C LYS A 58 1.25 -11.65 21.66
N SER A 59 2.49 -12.11 21.44
CA SER A 59 3.60 -11.21 21.17
C SER A 59 3.43 -10.55 19.81
N LEU A 60 3.69 -9.25 19.74
CA LEU A 60 3.83 -8.54 18.47
C LEU A 60 5.10 -9.00 17.75
N ARG A 61 5.03 -9.10 16.42
CA ARG A 61 6.20 -9.30 15.55
C ARG A 61 6.74 -7.99 15.04
N THR A 62 5.89 -6.97 14.91
CA THR A 62 6.31 -5.62 14.54
C THR A 62 7.30 -5.08 15.57
N GLU A 63 8.43 -4.56 15.08
CA GLU A 63 9.42 -3.92 15.94
C GLU A 63 8.90 -2.58 16.48
N SER A 64 9.21 -2.29 17.74
CA SER A 64 8.83 -1.02 18.38
C SER A 64 9.39 0.17 17.61
N ASP A 65 10.63 0.06 17.12
CA ASP A 65 11.36 1.16 16.48
C ASP A 65 10.69 1.55 15.16
N PHE A 66 10.18 0.56 14.41
CA PHE A 66 9.38 0.80 13.22
C PHE A 66 8.12 1.64 13.53
N VAL A 67 7.42 1.32 14.62
CA VAL A 67 6.23 2.06 15.05
C VAL A 67 6.60 3.49 15.47
N GLN A 68 7.69 3.67 16.22
CA GLN A 68 8.16 5.00 16.59
C GLN A 68 8.51 5.85 15.37
N HIS A 69 9.22 5.28 14.40
CA HIS A 69 9.54 5.95 13.15
C HIS A 69 8.28 6.37 12.40
N LYS A 70 7.26 5.50 12.35
CA LYS A 70 5.98 5.81 11.71
C LYS A 70 5.20 6.92 12.41
N LEU A 71 5.25 6.99 13.74
CA LEU A 71 4.64 8.08 14.51
C LEU A 71 5.31 9.43 14.18
N LEU A 72 6.65 9.46 14.15
CA LEU A 72 7.42 10.65 13.76
C LEU A 72 7.13 11.07 12.32
N GLU A 73 7.09 10.12 11.38
CA GLU A 73 6.73 10.38 9.98
C GLU A 73 5.33 10.97 9.82
N SER A 74 4.41 10.59 10.70
CA SER A 74 3.03 11.08 10.69
C SER A 74 2.90 12.49 11.28
N GLY A 75 3.98 13.08 11.81
CA GLY A 75 4.00 14.44 12.35
C GLY A 75 3.72 14.51 13.84
N ILE A 76 3.70 13.39 14.55
CA ILE A 76 3.61 13.37 16.01
C ILE A 76 4.99 13.71 16.57
N LEU A 77 5.13 14.92 17.10
CA LEU A 77 6.36 15.40 17.73
C LEU A 77 6.30 15.14 19.22
N PHE A 78 7.44 14.73 19.77
CA PHE A 78 7.56 14.41 21.19
C PHE A 78 8.42 15.42 21.96
N ASP A 79 9.20 16.25 21.24
CA ASP A 79 9.96 17.37 21.80
C ASP A 79 9.23 18.69 21.48
N GLY A 80 8.18 19.00 22.24
CA GLY A 80 7.45 20.26 22.13
C GLY A 80 5.94 20.11 22.33
N ALA A 81 5.30 21.18 22.79
CA ALA A 81 3.85 21.23 22.88
C ALA A 81 3.25 21.24 21.46
N GLN A 82 2.50 20.20 21.11
CA GLN A 82 1.66 20.18 19.91
C GLN A 82 0.22 20.54 20.29
N THR A 83 -0.51 21.16 19.37
CA THR A 83 -1.94 21.38 19.58
C THR A 83 -2.71 20.06 19.48
N LEU A 84 -3.84 19.93 20.18
CA LEU A 84 -4.70 18.75 20.06
C LEU A 84 -5.14 18.51 18.60
N GLY A 85 -5.34 19.59 17.83
CA GLY A 85 -5.60 19.53 16.39
C GLY A 85 -4.49 18.82 15.61
N GLU A 86 -3.25 19.30 15.72
CA GLU A 86 -2.07 18.71 15.05
C GLU A 86 -1.85 17.25 15.46
N LEU A 87 -2.00 16.94 16.75
CA LEU A 87 -1.86 15.58 17.26
C LEU A 87 -2.95 14.66 16.67
N SER A 88 -4.20 15.13 16.60
CA SER A 88 -5.31 14.35 16.05
C SER A 88 -5.11 14.05 14.56
N GLU A 89 -4.59 15.01 13.81
CA GLU A 89 -4.24 14.85 12.40
C GLU A 89 -3.06 13.87 12.24
N GLY A 90 -2.02 14.00 13.06
CA GLY A 90 -0.89 13.08 13.06
C GLY A 90 -1.28 11.64 13.39
N VAL A 91 -2.19 11.44 14.35
CA VAL A 91 -2.74 10.13 14.69
C VAL A 91 -3.57 9.56 13.53
N ALA A 92 -4.40 10.38 12.89
CA ALA A 92 -5.19 9.94 11.73
C ALA A 92 -4.29 9.51 10.56
N ASN A 93 -3.25 10.30 10.27
CA ASN A 93 -2.25 9.97 9.25
C ASN A 93 -1.51 8.68 9.58
N PHE A 94 -1.09 8.50 10.84
CA PHE A 94 -0.43 7.28 11.31
C PHE A 94 -1.31 6.04 11.12
N VAL A 95 -2.58 6.10 11.54
CA VAL A 95 -3.52 4.98 11.38
C VAL A 95 -3.71 4.66 9.89
N ALA A 96 -3.90 5.68 9.04
CA ALA A 96 -4.05 5.49 7.60
C ALA A 96 -2.81 4.84 6.95
N GLU A 97 -1.60 5.29 7.32
CA GLU A 97 -0.35 4.71 6.82
C GLU A 97 -0.17 3.25 7.28
N MET A 98 -0.48 2.96 8.55
CA MET A 98 -0.37 1.61 9.09
C MET A 98 -1.39 0.66 8.46
N ASP A 99 -2.61 1.12 8.20
CA ASP A 99 -3.63 0.33 7.50
C ASP A 99 -3.23 0.03 6.04
N GLN A 100 -2.60 0.99 5.36
CA GLN A 100 -2.09 0.80 4.00
C GLN A 100 -1.08 -0.34 3.90
N THR A 101 -0.30 -0.59 4.96
CA THR A 101 0.65 -1.73 4.98
C THR A 101 -0.03 -3.10 4.86
N SER A 102 -1.35 -3.16 5.06
CA SER A 102 -2.12 -4.41 5.04
C SER A 102 -1.66 -5.48 6.04
N SER A 103 -0.75 -5.17 6.96
CA SER A 103 -0.20 -6.07 7.98
C SER A 103 -1.09 -6.20 9.22
N TYR A 104 -1.95 -5.22 9.47
CA TYR A 104 -2.80 -5.14 10.65
C TYR A 104 -4.27 -5.36 10.31
N LYS A 105 -5.02 -5.92 11.24
CA LYS A 105 -6.49 -5.95 11.23
C LYS A 105 -7.09 -4.69 11.83
N SER A 106 -6.46 -4.18 12.89
CA SER A 106 -6.82 -2.93 13.53
C SER A 106 -5.59 -2.24 14.10
N VAL A 107 -5.58 -0.92 14.02
CA VAL A 107 -4.59 -0.03 14.62
C VAL A 107 -5.36 0.96 15.48
N GLN A 108 -5.03 1.05 16.77
CA GLN A 108 -5.65 1.99 17.69
C GLN A 108 -4.57 2.77 18.42
N VAL A 109 -4.80 4.07 18.59
CA VAL A 109 -3.93 4.95 19.38
C VAL A 109 -4.76 5.45 20.55
N VAL A 110 -4.33 5.11 21.76
CA VAL A 110 -4.99 5.45 23.01
C VAL A 110 -4.11 6.45 23.75
N ILE A 111 -4.68 7.60 24.05
CA ILE A 111 -4.08 8.60 24.94
C ILE A 111 -4.61 8.29 26.33
N SER A 112 -3.78 7.68 27.17
CA SER A 112 -4.20 7.23 28.50
C SER A 112 -4.07 8.36 29.52
N ASP A 113 -5.09 8.55 30.37
CA ASP A 113 -5.02 9.54 31.45
C ASP A 113 -3.75 9.36 32.30
N PRO A 114 -3.12 10.46 32.74
CA PRO A 114 -1.91 10.39 33.55
C PRO A 114 -2.19 9.63 34.84
N VAL A 115 -1.52 8.49 35.01
CA VAL A 115 -1.64 7.69 36.24
C VAL A 115 -0.90 8.43 37.37
N PRO A 116 -1.58 8.79 38.47
CA PRO A 116 -0.92 9.44 39.59
C PRO A 116 0.08 8.46 40.21
N THR A 117 1.37 8.81 40.16
CA THR A 117 2.42 8.03 40.83
C THR A 117 2.37 8.30 42.33
N ALA A 118 2.75 7.30 43.15
CA ALA A 118 2.74 7.41 44.62
C ALA A 118 3.59 8.58 45.18
N ASP A 119 4.51 9.10 44.37
CA ASP A 119 5.39 10.23 44.71
C ASP A 119 4.79 11.61 44.42
N GLY A 120 3.54 11.69 43.96
CA GLY A 120 2.87 12.95 43.64
C GLY A 120 3.35 13.63 42.35
N SER A 121 4.27 13.00 41.61
CA SER A 121 4.60 13.39 40.24
C SER A 121 3.57 12.81 39.28
N THR A 122 2.94 13.67 38.48
CA THR A 122 2.15 13.26 37.31
C THR A 122 3.12 12.71 36.27
N LYS A 123 3.11 11.40 36.03
CA LYS A 123 3.73 10.84 34.83
C LYS A 123 2.95 11.36 33.63
N GLU A 124 3.69 11.86 32.65
CA GLU A 124 3.13 12.34 31.38
C GLU A 124 2.23 11.28 30.75
N THR A 125 1.14 11.74 30.14
CA THR A 125 0.08 10.96 29.48
C THR A 125 0.70 10.04 28.42
N PRO A 126 0.91 8.73 28.68
CA PRO A 126 1.64 7.89 27.76
C PRO A 126 0.79 7.61 26.51
N LEU A 127 1.34 7.88 25.33
CA LEU A 127 0.75 7.45 24.08
C LEU A 127 0.89 5.93 23.98
N GLN A 128 -0.24 5.23 23.88
CA GLN A 128 -0.27 3.79 23.72
C GLN A 128 -0.76 3.43 22.33
N VAL A 129 0.03 2.66 21.60
CA VAL A 129 -0.36 2.12 20.29
C VAL A 129 -0.74 0.66 20.48
N VAL A 130 -2.01 0.35 20.25
CA VAL A 130 -2.58 -0.99 20.33
C VAL A 130 -2.70 -1.55 18.91
N LEU A 131 -2.00 -2.66 18.65
CA LEU A 131 -1.95 -3.29 17.32
C LEU A 131 -2.59 -4.67 17.35
N GLU A 132 -3.46 -4.97 16.38
CA GLU A 132 -3.90 -6.34 16.08
C GLU A 132 -3.31 -6.78 14.73
N GLU A 133 -2.31 -7.65 14.75
CA GLU A 133 -1.67 -8.16 13.53
C GLU A 133 -2.54 -9.20 12.78
N LYS A 134 -2.44 -9.22 11.45
CA LYS A 134 -2.97 -10.32 10.62
C LYS A 134 -2.11 -11.58 10.75
N ASN A 135 -2.62 -12.68 10.22
CA ASN A 135 -1.82 -13.91 10.06
C ASN A 135 -0.59 -13.63 9.19
N TRP A 136 0.54 -14.25 9.54
CA TRP A 136 1.82 -14.04 8.82
C TRP A 136 1.83 -14.66 7.42
N TYR A 137 0.85 -15.50 7.09
CA TYR A 137 0.79 -16.18 5.80
C TYR A 137 -0.60 -16.04 5.17
N LYS A 138 -0.61 -16.01 3.84
CA LYS A 138 -1.78 -16.16 2.99
C LYS A 138 -1.44 -17.20 1.93
N LEU A 139 -2.29 -18.19 1.78
CA LEU A 139 -2.18 -19.19 0.73
C LEU A 139 -3.38 -19.04 -0.20
N TYR A 140 -3.11 -18.99 -1.50
CA TYR A 140 -4.10 -18.96 -2.55
C TYR A 140 -3.81 -20.07 -3.55
N MET A 141 -4.84 -20.82 -3.90
CA MET A 141 -4.81 -21.82 -4.95
C MET A 141 -6.08 -21.63 -5.76
N GLY A 142 -5.94 -21.38 -7.05
CA GLY A 142 -7.07 -21.12 -7.92
C GLY A 142 -6.76 -21.46 -9.37
N GLY A 143 -7.81 -21.71 -10.13
CA GLY A 143 -7.74 -21.86 -11.58
C GLY A 143 -8.79 -20.99 -12.24
N GLY A 144 -8.47 -20.43 -13.39
CA GLY A 144 -9.37 -19.55 -14.13
C GLY A 144 -9.18 -19.67 -15.63
N ILE A 145 -10.11 -19.11 -16.38
CA ILE A 145 -10.02 -18.95 -17.83
C ILE A 145 -9.64 -17.49 -18.09
N LYS A 146 -8.45 -17.27 -18.65
CA LYS A 146 -8.02 -15.96 -19.12
C LYS A 146 -8.33 -15.86 -20.61
N HIS A 147 -9.18 -14.92 -21.00
CA HIS A 147 -9.35 -14.59 -22.41
C HIS A 147 -8.24 -13.61 -22.83
N GLU A 148 -7.25 -14.10 -23.56
CA GLU A 148 -6.37 -13.23 -24.35
C GLU A 148 -7.10 -12.89 -25.66
N GLY A 149 -7.79 -11.75 -25.67
CA GLY A 149 -8.55 -11.30 -26.83
C GLY A 149 -9.55 -10.23 -26.46
N GLY A 150 -9.06 -9.02 -26.20
CA GLY A 150 -9.86 -7.83 -25.95
C GLY A 150 -9.20 -6.60 -26.56
N ILE A 151 -9.54 -6.35 -27.84
CA ILE A 151 -9.52 -5.08 -28.58
C ILE A 151 -8.58 -4.00 -28.02
N ASN A 152 -7.38 -3.87 -28.59
CA ASN A 152 -6.64 -2.61 -28.69
C ASN A 152 -5.58 -2.71 -29.80
N ASN A 153 -6.05 -2.78 -31.05
CA ASN A 153 -5.40 -2.19 -32.22
C ASN A 153 -6.33 -2.37 -33.41
N GLY A 154 -6.66 -1.26 -34.09
CA GLY A 154 -7.71 -1.14 -35.10
C GLY A 154 -7.44 -1.90 -36.41
N GLY A 155 -7.45 -3.23 -36.36
CA GLY A 155 -7.50 -4.10 -37.52
C GLY A 155 -8.75 -4.98 -37.44
N SER A 156 -9.70 -4.74 -38.34
CA SER A 156 -10.90 -5.56 -38.51
C SER A 156 -10.51 -7.00 -38.86
N GLY A 157 -10.63 -7.89 -37.88
CA GLY A 157 -10.48 -9.33 -38.05
C GLY A 157 -11.21 -10.03 -36.90
N LEU A 158 -12.15 -10.92 -37.24
CA LEU A 158 -12.83 -11.84 -36.33
C LEU A 158 -11.81 -12.79 -35.68
N GLY A 159 -11.08 -12.30 -34.68
CA GLY A 159 -10.21 -13.09 -33.83
C GLY A 159 -11.01 -13.65 -32.67
N VAL A 160 -11.37 -14.94 -32.72
CA VAL A 160 -11.84 -15.68 -31.55
C VAL A 160 -10.68 -15.70 -30.55
N GLY A 161 -10.73 -14.83 -29.53
CA GLY A 161 -9.75 -14.82 -28.45
C GLY A 161 -9.71 -16.20 -27.81
N GLN A 162 -8.59 -16.91 -27.96
CA GLN A 162 -8.45 -18.24 -27.40
C GLN A 162 -8.51 -18.12 -25.88
N ALA A 163 -9.52 -18.76 -25.31
CA ALA A 163 -9.65 -18.90 -23.87
C ALA A 163 -8.50 -19.80 -23.39
N LYS A 164 -7.60 -19.27 -22.54
CA LYS A 164 -6.50 -20.03 -21.95
C LYS A 164 -6.87 -20.41 -20.52
N LEU A 165 -6.87 -21.70 -20.21
CA LEU A 165 -6.91 -22.16 -18.82
C LEU A 165 -5.59 -21.80 -18.13
N GLN A 166 -5.66 -21.26 -16.92
CA GLN A 166 -4.50 -20.93 -16.11
C GLN A 166 -4.76 -21.34 -14.67
N PHE A 167 -3.81 -22.08 -14.09
CA PHE A 167 -3.77 -22.43 -12.69
C PHE A 167 -2.71 -21.56 -12.01
N GLU A 168 -3.05 -21.04 -10.83
CA GLU A 168 -2.17 -20.24 -10.01
C GLU A 168 -2.16 -20.78 -8.58
N THR A 169 -0.97 -20.94 -8.04
CA THR A 169 -0.73 -21.15 -6.61
C THR A 169 0.18 -20.03 -6.12
N SER A 170 -0.28 -19.27 -5.13
CA SER A 170 0.53 -18.23 -4.54
C SER A 170 0.54 -18.31 -3.01
N ALA A 171 1.69 -18.02 -2.44
CA ALA A 171 1.91 -17.92 -1.01
C ALA A 171 2.47 -16.53 -0.71
N SER A 172 1.84 -15.79 0.20
CA SER A 172 2.34 -14.51 0.66
C SER A 172 2.66 -14.57 2.13
N LEU A 173 3.82 -14.06 2.50
CA LEU A 173 4.29 -13.89 3.86
C LEU A 173 4.24 -12.40 4.21
N ILE A 174 3.78 -12.09 5.41
CA ILE A 174 3.50 -10.73 5.87
C ILE A 174 4.24 -10.51 7.19
N ASN A 175 4.98 -9.41 7.24
CA ASN A 175 5.72 -8.91 8.41
C ASN A 175 6.71 -9.95 8.98
N LEU A 176 7.62 -10.45 8.15
CA LEU A 176 8.62 -11.44 8.56
C LEU A 176 9.74 -10.82 9.41
N THR A 177 10.14 -9.59 9.10
CA THR A 177 11.24 -8.89 9.77
C THR A 177 10.76 -7.85 10.77
N GLY A 178 9.45 -7.76 11.04
CA GLY A 178 8.89 -6.78 11.96
C GLY A 178 8.78 -5.35 11.42
N HIS A 179 9.02 -5.14 10.12
CA HIS A 179 8.97 -3.83 9.45
C HIS A 179 7.83 -3.71 8.43
N CYS A 180 6.76 -4.49 8.58
CA CYS A 180 5.66 -4.60 7.61
C CYS A 180 6.11 -5.05 6.22
N ASP A 181 7.16 -5.87 6.12
CA ASP A 181 7.62 -6.42 4.86
C ASP A 181 6.61 -7.43 4.28
N GLN A 182 6.53 -7.51 2.96
CA GLN A 182 5.65 -8.46 2.27
C GLN A 182 6.45 -9.25 1.25
N THR A 183 6.40 -10.58 1.37
CA THR A 183 7.00 -11.49 0.39
C THR A 183 5.90 -12.26 -0.29
N ALA A 184 5.77 -12.19 -1.62
CA ALA A 184 4.84 -13.01 -2.38
C ALA A 184 5.59 -13.94 -3.34
N LEU A 185 5.25 -15.21 -3.26
CA LEU A 185 5.66 -16.27 -4.17
C LEU A 185 4.43 -16.64 -5.00
N SER A 186 4.50 -16.56 -6.32
CA SER A 186 3.43 -17.05 -7.20
C SER A 186 4.01 -18.00 -8.23
N TYR A 187 3.38 -19.17 -8.34
CA TYR A 187 3.66 -20.19 -9.33
C TYR A 187 2.41 -20.34 -10.20
N THR A 188 2.58 -20.16 -11.51
CA THR A 188 1.49 -20.27 -12.47
C THR A 188 1.80 -21.31 -13.52
N VAL A 189 0.76 -22.02 -13.95
CA VAL A 189 0.80 -23.01 -15.04
C VAL A 189 -0.34 -22.69 -15.99
N ASP A 190 -0.03 -22.44 -17.25
CA ASP A 190 -1.04 -22.21 -18.27
C ASP A 190 -1.42 -23.49 -19.03
N GLN A 191 -2.44 -23.38 -19.89
CA GLN A 191 -2.93 -24.48 -20.73
C GLN A 191 -1.88 -25.00 -21.72
N ALA A 192 -0.89 -24.17 -22.07
CA ALA A 192 0.25 -24.56 -22.89
C ALA A 192 1.38 -25.16 -22.04
N SER A 193 1.07 -25.58 -20.80
CA SER A 193 2.00 -26.08 -19.78
C SER A 193 3.21 -25.16 -19.55
N THR A 194 3.05 -23.87 -19.85
CA THR A 194 4.06 -22.87 -19.54
C THR A 194 3.97 -22.56 -18.05
N THR A 195 5.03 -22.91 -17.35
CA THR A 195 5.15 -22.66 -15.91
C THR A 195 5.98 -21.41 -15.67
N SER A 196 5.49 -20.47 -14.88
CA SER A 196 6.30 -19.34 -14.43
C SER A 196 6.30 -19.25 -12.91
N LEU A 197 7.45 -18.85 -12.36
CA LEU A 197 7.63 -18.59 -10.93
C LEU A 197 8.03 -17.13 -10.75
N SER A 198 7.30 -16.44 -9.89
CA SER A 198 7.59 -15.07 -9.52
C SER A 198 7.77 -14.96 -8.01
N VAL A 199 8.76 -14.18 -7.60
CA VAL A 199 9.01 -13.79 -6.22
C VAL A 199 9.04 -12.28 -6.17
N THR A 200 8.24 -11.69 -5.31
CA THR A 200 8.33 -10.28 -4.97
C THR A 200 8.56 -10.14 -3.48
N HIS A 201 9.44 -9.22 -3.09
CA HIS A 201 9.66 -8.88 -1.70
C HIS A 201 9.74 -7.36 -1.57
N ASP A 202 8.87 -6.81 -0.73
CA ASP A 202 8.67 -5.37 -0.55
C ASP A 202 8.93 -5.01 0.91
N ARG A 203 9.78 -4.00 1.17
CA ARG A 203 10.12 -3.56 2.52
C ARG A 203 10.58 -2.10 2.57
N PRO A 204 10.37 -1.39 3.69
CA PRO A 204 10.79 0.01 3.82
C PRO A 204 12.30 0.14 3.59
N PHE A 205 12.71 1.08 2.72
CA PHE A 205 14.08 1.13 2.21
C PHE A 205 15.12 1.34 3.31
N TYR A 206 14.82 2.20 4.29
CA TYR A 206 15.74 2.49 5.37
C TYR A 206 16.11 1.27 6.21
N THR A 207 15.25 0.25 6.27
CA THR A 207 15.49 -0.97 7.04
C THR A 207 16.55 -1.88 6.38
N VAL A 208 16.79 -1.70 5.08
CA VAL A 208 17.80 -2.45 4.32
C VAL A 208 19.20 -1.84 4.52
N LEU A 209 19.23 -0.56 4.87
CA LEU A 209 20.49 0.17 5.03
C LEU A 209 21.13 -0.15 6.38
N PRO A 210 22.47 -0.19 6.45
CA PRO A 210 23.16 -0.40 7.71
C PRO A 210 22.83 0.74 8.68
N PRO A 211 22.53 0.42 9.96
CA PRO A 211 22.31 1.42 10.99
C PRO A 211 23.48 2.40 11.06
N TYR A 212 23.17 3.70 11.22
CA TYR A 212 24.16 4.78 11.31
C TYR A 212 25.03 5.01 10.06
N GLY A 213 24.72 4.36 8.93
CA GLY A 213 25.37 4.65 7.66
C GLY A 213 25.06 6.06 7.15
N TYR A 214 25.92 6.63 6.31
CA TYR A 214 25.71 7.97 5.72
C TYR A 214 24.34 8.09 5.03
N LEU A 215 23.98 7.09 4.22
CA LEU A 215 22.68 7.06 3.53
C LEU A 215 21.52 6.92 4.51
N TYR A 216 21.64 6.02 5.51
CA TYR A 216 20.63 5.87 6.56
C TYR A 216 20.39 7.19 7.30
N ASN A 217 21.46 7.83 7.77
CA ASN A 217 21.38 9.11 8.48
C ASN A 217 20.85 10.23 7.60
N THR A 218 21.17 10.24 6.30
CA THR A 218 20.67 11.27 5.36
C THR A 218 19.18 11.10 5.07
N LEU A 219 18.69 9.86 4.98
CA LEU A 219 17.25 9.60 4.82
C LEU A 219 16.49 9.92 6.12
N MET A 220 17.07 9.57 7.27
CA MET A 220 16.47 9.77 8.58
C MET A 220 16.57 11.22 9.07
N SER A 221 17.59 11.99 8.70
CA SER A 221 17.69 13.41 9.11
C SER A 221 16.71 14.32 8.35
N ARG A 222 16.21 13.84 7.21
CA ARG A 222 15.22 14.52 6.37
C ARG A 222 13.78 14.15 6.73
N THR A 223 13.55 13.53 7.89
CA THR A 223 12.20 13.26 8.42
C THR A 223 11.58 14.47 9.11
N SER A 224 12.26 15.63 9.15
CA SER A 224 11.72 16.84 9.75
C SER A 224 10.40 17.24 9.07
N PRO A 225 9.33 17.58 9.81
CA PRO A 225 8.02 17.92 9.26
C PRO A 225 7.98 19.17 8.36
N ILE A 226 9.09 19.90 8.24
CA ILE A 226 9.11 21.30 7.81
C ILE A 226 9.41 21.47 6.32
N ASP A 227 10.02 20.49 5.64
CA ASP A 227 10.38 20.63 4.23
C ASP A 227 9.98 19.39 3.39
N ASP A 228 9.28 19.67 2.29
CA ASP A 228 9.04 18.84 1.10
C ASP A 228 8.03 17.67 1.15
N ASP A 229 7.18 17.64 0.11
CA ASP A 229 6.20 16.59 -0.24
C ASP A 229 6.81 15.19 -0.45
N SER A 230 8.13 15.05 -0.39
CA SER A 230 8.83 13.78 -0.51
C SER A 230 9.64 13.46 0.75
N LYS A 231 8.98 12.92 1.77
CA LYS A 231 9.66 12.35 2.95
C LYS A 231 10.48 11.13 2.50
N PRO A 232 11.82 11.19 2.48
CA PRO A 232 12.63 10.12 1.91
C PRO A 232 12.62 8.85 2.77
N SER A 233 12.20 8.94 4.03
CA SER A 233 11.98 7.80 4.91
C SER A 233 10.78 6.93 4.51
N GLN A 234 9.84 7.49 3.74
CA GLN A 234 8.68 6.76 3.21
C GLN A 234 8.99 5.95 1.94
N MET A 235 10.24 5.92 1.50
CA MET A 235 10.65 5.11 0.36
C MET A 235 10.56 3.61 0.69
N ASN A 236 9.97 2.84 -0.23
CA ASN A 236 9.93 1.39 -0.21
C ASN A 236 10.90 0.81 -1.23
N LEU A 237 11.54 -0.30 -0.88
CA LEU A 237 12.34 -1.11 -1.79
C LEU A 237 11.58 -2.38 -2.12
N GLN A 238 11.20 -2.52 -3.38
CA GLN A 238 10.66 -3.74 -3.94
C GLN A 238 11.74 -4.46 -4.75
N THR A 239 11.93 -5.72 -4.42
CA THR A 239 12.73 -6.67 -5.19
C THR A 239 11.80 -7.63 -5.91
N ARG A 240 12.10 -7.93 -7.18
CA ARG A 240 11.28 -8.78 -8.04
C ARG A 240 12.18 -9.76 -8.78
N MET A 241 11.81 -11.03 -8.73
CA MET A 241 12.41 -12.09 -9.53
C MET A 241 11.31 -12.81 -10.30
N LEU A 242 11.56 -13.07 -11.58
CA LEU A 242 10.68 -13.90 -12.40
C LEU A 242 11.53 -14.90 -13.17
N LEU A 243 11.15 -16.16 -13.07
CA LEU A 243 11.68 -17.28 -13.82
C LEU A 243 10.55 -17.80 -14.69
N ASP A 244 10.64 -17.52 -15.98
CA ASP A 244 9.69 -18.05 -16.95
C ASP A 244 10.17 -19.41 -17.45
N THR A 245 9.24 -20.24 -17.91
CA THR A 245 9.52 -21.57 -18.50
C THR A 245 10.39 -22.47 -17.61
N LEU A 246 9.95 -22.70 -16.37
CA LEU A 246 10.63 -23.65 -15.47
C LEU A 246 10.62 -25.10 -15.98
N ASP A 247 9.59 -25.50 -16.74
CA ASP A 247 9.38 -26.89 -17.14
C ASP A 247 9.91 -27.24 -18.55
N TYR A 248 10.30 -28.51 -18.70
CA TYR A 248 10.93 -29.08 -19.89
C TYR A 248 9.87 -29.67 -20.82
N GLU A 249 9.35 -28.88 -21.76
CA GLU A 249 8.46 -29.43 -22.78
C GLU A 249 9.25 -30.08 -23.93
N PHE A 250 9.04 -31.39 -24.13
CA PHE A 250 9.57 -32.17 -25.26
C PHE A 250 8.88 -31.85 -26.61
N THR A 251 7.81 -31.06 -26.59
CA THR A 251 6.97 -30.73 -27.76
C THR A 251 7.37 -29.42 -28.44
N ARG A 252 8.17 -28.57 -27.80
CA ARG A 252 8.65 -27.32 -28.42
C ARG A 252 9.78 -27.58 -29.40
N SER A 253 9.80 -26.77 -30.46
CA SER A 253 10.89 -26.70 -31.44
C SER A 253 12.11 -25.95 -30.93
N TYR A 254 12.04 -25.36 -29.74
CA TYR A 254 13.14 -24.65 -29.10
C TYR A 254 12.95 -24.61 -27.59
N LYS A 255 14.05 -24.38 -26.91
CA LYS A 255 14.11 -24.11 -25.48
C LYS A 255 14.37 -22.63 -25.28
N GLU A 256 13.58 -22.01 -24.43
CA GLU A 256 13.76 -20.62 -24.02
C GLU A 256 13.90 -20.59 -22.50
N TRP A 257 14.84 -19.79 -22.02
CA TRP A 257 14.95 -19.47 -20.61
C TRP A 257 14.87 -17.96 -20.47
N GLN A 258 13.90 -17.48 -19.72
CA GLN A 258 13.80 -16.07 -19.39
C GLN A 258 13.86 -15.88 -17.88
N ARG A 259 14.79 -15.03 -17.45
CA ARG A 259 15.02 -14.66 -16.06
C ARG A 259 14.98 -13.16 -15.97
N VAL A 260 14.14 -12.63 -15.09
CA VAL A 260 14.03 -11.20 -14.83
C VAL A 260 14.38 -10.96 -13.37
N PHE A 261 15.26 -10.00 -13.15
CA PHE A 261 15.51 -9.41 -11.85
C PHE A 261 15.14 -7.93 -11.90
N GLY A 262 14.44 -7.44 -10.89
CA GLY A 262 14.00 -6.05 -10.80
C GLY A 262 14.20 -5.51 -9.39
N LEU A 263 14.60 -4.24 -9.32
CA LEU A 263 14.69 -3.44 -8.12
C LEU A 263 13.92 -2.15 -8.36
N THR A 264 12.90 -1.90 -7.55
CA THR A 264 12.10 -0.68 -7.61
C THR A 264 12.22 0.04 -6.28
N LEU A 265 12.67 1.29 -6.31
CA LEU A 265 12.69 2.19 -5.17
C LEU A 265 11.62 3.26 -5.41
N GLY A 266 10.64 3.42 -4.51
CA GLY A 266 9.59 4.42 -4.71
C GLY A 266 8.92 4.88 -3.42
N THR A 267 8.26 6.04 -3.45
CA THR A 267 7.62 6.65 -2.26
C THR A 267 6.32 5.96 -1.82
N THR A 268 5.81 4.99 -2.58
CA THR A 268 4.62 4.23 -2.22
C THR A 268 4.95 2.76 -2.05
N SER A 269 4.40 2.16 -0.99
CA SER A 269 4.47 0.72 -0.82
C SER A 269 3.64 0.02 -1.90
N SER A 270 4.19 -1.04 -2.49
CA SER A 270 3.54 -1.97 -3.42
C SER A 270 3.24 -1.54 -4.86
N GLY A 271 3.82 -0.47 -5.44
CA GLY A 271 3.57 -0.13 -6.87
C GLY A 271 2.09 0.04 -7.24
N ARG A 272 1.22 0.12 -6.23
CA ARG A 272 -0.23 0.30 -6.36
C ARG A 272 -0.48 1.80 -6.35
N LYS A 273 -0.86 2.31 -7.51
CA LYS A 273 -1.29 3.70 -7.74
C LYS A 273 -2.64 4.05 -7.04
N THR A 274 -3.04 3.33 -5.99
CA THR A 274 -4.39 3.43 -5.42
C THR A 274 -4.35 3.46 -3.89
N GLY A 275 -4.21 4.67 -3.36
CA GLY A 275 -4.38 5.01 -1.95
C GLY A 275 -4.54 6.52 -1.78
N PRO A 276 -4.98 7.01 -0.61
CA PRO A 276 -5.22 8.44 -0.34
C PRO A 276 -3.95 9.31 -0.40
N MET A 277 -2.77 8.73 -0.64
CA MET A 277 -1.57 9.45 -1.09
C MET A 277 -1.63 9.92 -2.55
N ALA A 278 -2.80 9.84 -3.20
CA ALA A 278 -3.04 10.35 -4.54
C ALA A 278 -2.71 11.84 -4.71
N ASP A 279 -2.58 12.59 -3.62
CA ASP A 279 -2.18 14.02 -3.64
C ASP A 279 -0.67 14.27 -3.56
N ARG A 280 0.15 13.21 -3.41
CA ARG A 280 1.61 13.36 -3.33
C ARG A 280 2.27 13.01 -4.66
N VAL A 281 3.36 13.72 -4.96
CA VAL A 281 4.21 13.42 -6.11
C VAL A 281 4.83 12.04 -5.91
N TYR A 282 4.41 11.08 -6.72
CA TYR A 282 5.06 9.78 -6.80
C TYR A 282 6.43 9.96 -7.44
N ARG A 283 7.47 9.46 -6.79
CA ARG A 283 8.82 9.35 -7.37
C ARG A 283 9.27 7.90 -7.25
N GLY A 284 9.65 7.31 -8.37
CA GLY A 284 10.09 5.93 -8.45
C GLY A 284 11.29 5.76 -9.38
N LEU A 285 12.23 4.92 -8.95
CA LEU A 285 13.34 4.43 -9.77
C LEU A 285 13.19 2.91 -9.90
N ASP A 286 12.90 2.43 -11.10
CA ASP A 286 12.85 1.01 -11.43
C ASP A 286 14.05 0.61 -12.27
N TRP A 287 14.82 -0.36 -11.78
CA TRP A 287 15.87 -1.01 -12.55
C TRP A 287 15.46 -2.46 -12.81
N THR A 288 15.49 -2.87 -14.07
CA THR A 288 15.23 -4.26 -14.44
C THR A 288 16.36 -4.80 -15.29
N ALA A 289 16.70 -6.07 -15.06
CA ALA A 289 17.64 -6.85 -15.83
C ALA A 289 16.95 -8.14 -16.28
N THR A 290 16.85 -8.32 -17.59
CA THR A 290 16.27 -9.50 -18.23
C THR A 290 17.38 -10.27 -18.94
N PHE A 291 17.55 -11.53 -18.56
CA PHE A 291 18.38 -12.49 -19.25
C PHE A 291 17.48 -13.47 -19.98
N ARG A 292 17.67 -13.59 -21.29
CA ARG A 292 16.94 -14.49 -22.17
C ARG A 292 17.94 -15.36 -22.91
N ASP A 293 17.75 -16.66 -22.95
CA ASP A 293 18.56 -17.56 -23.77
C ASP A 293 17.67 -18.51 -24.56
N VAL A 294 17.91 -18.59 -25.86
CA VAL A 294 17.11 -19.40 -26.79
C VAL A 294 18.02 -20.45 -27.42
N VAL A 295 17.72 -21.72 -27.15
CA VAL A 295 18.41 -22.88 -27.73
C VAL A 295 17.46 -23.63 -28.64
N PRO A 296 17.70 -23.64 -29.96
CA PRO A 296 16.83 -24.31 -30.90
C PRO A 296 16.96 -25.83 -30.76
N ARG A 297 15.88 -26.55 -31.03
CA ARG A 297 15.92 -28.01 -31.10
C ARG A 297 16.73 -28.45 -32.32
N ARG A 298 17.60 -29.43 -32.12
CA ARG A 298 18.33 -30.07 -33.22
C ARG A 298 17.48 -31.17 -33.85
N HIS A 299 17.58 -31.32 -35.17
CA HIS A 299 16.96 -32.42 -35.87
C HIS A 299 17.55 -33.76 -35.38
N ALA A 300 16.69 -34.75 -35.10
CA ALA A 300 17.11 -36.00 -34.46
C ALA A 300 18.09 -36.82 -35.32
N THR A 301 17.99 -36.73 -36.65
CA THR A 301 18.78 -37.55 -37.59
C THR A 301 19.75 -36.74 -38.44
N LEU A 302 19.65 -35.40 -38.45
CA LEU A 302 20.44 -34.54 -39.33
C LEU A 302 21.29 -33.59 -38.48
N PRO A 303 22.62 -33.82 -38.38
CA PRO A 303 23.47 -33.20 -37.36
C PRO A 303 23.65 -31.67 -37.49
N TYR A 304 23.19 -31.07 -38.59
CA TYR A 304 23.29 -29.63 -38.87
C TYR A 304 21.95 -28.95 -39.13
N GLU A 305 20.85 -29.71 -39.10
CA GLU A 305 19.52 -29.13 -39.28
C GLU A 305 18.89 -28.82 -37.92
N LEU A 306 18.17 -27.71 -37.89
CA LEU A 306 17.38 -27.31 -36.74
C LEU A 306 15.93 -27.72 -37.00
N ASP A 307 15.33 -28.33 -35.99
CA ASP A 307 13.90 -28.66 -35.97
C ASP A 307 13.12 -27.46 -35.41
N CYS A 308 13.36 -26.29 -36.00
CA CYS A 308 12.74 -25.02 -35.59
C CYS A 308 12.54 -24.07 -36.76
N SER A 309 11.66 -23.08 -36.60
CA SER A 309 11.44 -22.08 -37.64
C SER A 309 12.67 -21.17 -37.82
N PRO A 310 12.87 -20.57 -39.00
CA PRO A 310 13.96 -19.62 -39.24
C PRO A 310 13.93 -18.39 -38.32
N GLU A 311 12.75 -17.98 -37.85
CA GLU A 311 12.60 -16.86 -36.92
C GLU A 311 13.20 -17.18 -35.54
N ILE A 312 12.98 -18.39 -35.04
CA ILE A 312 13.58 -18.87 -33.80
C ILE A 312 15.09 -19.00 -33.97
N ALA A 313 15.54 -19.55 -35.10
CA ALA A 313 16.96 -19.68 -35.42
C ALA A 313 17.70 -18.33 -35.43
N LYS A 314 17.02 -17.23 -35.80
CA LYS A 314 17.58 -15.86 -35.75
C LYS A 314 17.71 -15.30 -34.33
N GLN A 315 16.94 -15.82 -33.37
CA GLN A 315 16.92 -15.34 -31.98
C GLN A 315 17.82 -16.18 -31.06
N VAL A 316 18.60 -17.11 -31.62
CA VAL A 316 19.41 -18.06 -30.87
C VAL A 316 20.51 -17.36 -30.08
N GLY A 317 20.73 -17.88 -28.88
CA GLY A 317 21.81 -17.49 -27.99
C GLY A 317 21.38 -16.55 -26.87
N PRO A 318 22.34 -16.21 -26.00
CA PRO A 318 22.07 -15.38 -24.84
C PRO A 318 21.85 -13.93 -25.23
N ASN A 319 20.83 -13.33 -24.65
CA ASN A 319 20.47 -11.93 -24.78
C ASN A 319 20.29 -11.36 -23.37
N TRP A 320 21.02 -10.29 -23.09
CA TRP A 320 20.89 -9.55 -21.84
C TRP A 320 20.40 -8.14 -22.15
N LYS A 321 19.30 -7.76 -21.50
CA LYS A 321 18.73 -6.43 -21.58
C LYS A 321 18.60 -5.88 -20.18
N HIS A 322 18.94 -4.61 -20.00
CA HIS A 322 18.63 -3.91 -18.77
C HIS A 322 17.99 -2.57 -19.08
N SER A 323 17.14 -2.08 -18.18
CA SER A 323 16.54 -0.76 -18.27
C SER A 323 16.56 -0.10 -16.90
N ILE A 324 16.73 1.22 -16.92
CA ILE A 324 16.52 2.08 -15.76
C ILE A 324 15.40 3.04 -16.16
N VAL A 325 14.35 3.11 -15.36
CA VAL A 325 13.21 3.99 -15.56
C VAL A 325 13.05 4.83 -14.31
N TYR A 326 13.08 6.15 -14.49
CA TYR A 326 12.68 7.10 -13.48
C TYR A 326 11.27 7.60 -13.83
N GLU A 327 10.33 7.47 -12.90
CA GLU A 327 8.96 7.93 -13.05
C GLU A 327 8.68 8.96 -11.95
N GLU A 328 8.19 10.13 -12.36
CA GLU A 328 7.69 11.16 -11.47
C GLU A 328 6.28 11.53 -11.92
N ASN A 329 5.29 11.26 -11.07
CA ASN A 329 3.89 11.61 -11.33
C ASN A 329 3.42 12.57 -10.24
N GLY A 330 3.16 13.83 -10.60
CA GLY A 330 2.45 14.77 -9.74
C GLY A 330 1.02 14.98 -10.26
N ASN A 331 0.09 15.33 -9.37
CA ASN A 331 -1.17 15.94 -9.78
C ASN A 331 -0.84 17.29 -10.43
N GLN A 332 -1.11 17.42 -11.74
CA GLN A 332 -1.14 18.72 -12.42
C GLN A 332 -2.53 19.32 -12.32
#